data_AF-A0A7S0APG6-F1
#
_entry.id   AF-A0A7S0APG6-F1
#
_cell.length_a   1.000
_cell.length_b   1.000
_cell.length_c   1.000
_cell.angle_alpha   90.00
_cell.angle_beta   90.00
_cell.angle_gamma   90.00
#
_symmetry.space_group_name_H-M   'P 1'
#
loop_
_entity.id
_entity.type
_entity.pdbx_description
1 polymer ?
#
loop_
_entity_poly.entity_id
_entity_poly.type
_entity_poly.pdbx_seq_one_letter_code
_entity_poly.pdbx_strand_id
1 'polypeptide(L)'
;EFLQFGPLIDDETTCLVAEKPASNLPAFRYAGPRINEGGATVLLGDAIHTVKPYYGLGANTALEDVSVLADSLEATSTLKDGVHAFSDKRAGEANALVTISRNMDRPGKLGTAAFILPLILDGMFHKLAPFLFAPNMFAMFQKEGTSFRYMQARKRFDRVAQLSILSSIFYGMVAAAKSLVSVIAKKIGQHEGVVGAAMVAGAVILSSAKKALQAGAKKNKEQQA
;
A
#
# COMPACT_ATOMS: atom_id res chain seq x y z
N GLU A 1 -3.50 32.82 3.83
CA GLU A 1 -2.36 32.76 4.76
C GLU A 1 -1.12 32.33 4.00
N PHE A 2 -0.11 33.20 3.97
CA PHE A 2 1.17 32.93 3.33
C PHE A 2 2.04 32.06 4.25
N LEU A 3 2.99 31.33 3.64
CA LEU A 3 3.90 30.35 4.25
C LEU A 3 4.46 30.82 5.61
N GLN A 4 4.45 29.94 6.61
CA GLN A 4 5.01 30.16 7.96
C GLN A 4 6.48 30.66 7.98
N PHE A 5 7.18 30.61 6.84
CA PHE A 5 8.58 31.00 6.67
C PHE A 5 8.77 32.31 5.89
N GLY A 6 7.69 33.01 5.50
CA GLY A 6 7.77 34.27 4.74
C GLY A 6 8.73 35.33 5.31
N PRO A 7 8.81 35.53 6.64
CA PRO A 7 9.76 36.48 7.22
C PRO A 7 11.24 36.06 7.17
N LEU A 8 11.53 34.79 6.87
CA LEU A 8 12.88 34.22 6.86
C LEU A 8 13.46 34.09 5.44
N ILE A 9 12.67 34.40 4.42
CA ILE A 9 13.06 34.31 3.01
C ILE A 9 12.88 35.70 2.42
N ASP A 10 13.99 36.39 2.14
CA ASP A 10 13.95 37.71 1.51
C ASP A 10 13.42 37.64 0.05
N ASP A 11 13.02 38.79 -0.46
CA ASP A 11 12.46 38.93 -1.81
C ASP A 11 13.46 38.49 -2.89
N GLU A 12 14.76 38.68 -2.64
CA GLU A 12 15.84 38.24 -3.54
C GLU A 12 15.87 36.72 -3.65
N THR A 13 15.90 36.01 -2.51
CA THR A 13 15.87 34.55 -2.44
C THR A 13 14.59 34.00 -3.05
N THR A 14 13.45 34.68 -2.84
CA THR A 14 12.17 34.29 -3.43
C THR A 14 12.21 34.40 -4.96
N CYS A 15 12.72 35.52 -5.50
CA CYS A 15 12.91 35.69 -6.95
C CYS A 15 13.83 34.61 -7.52
N LEU A 16 14.97 34.35 -6.87
CA LEU A 16 15.91 33.32 -7.28
C LEU A 16 15.31 31.90 -7.26
N VAL A 17 14.44 31.60 -6.28
CA VAL A 17 13.74 30.31 -6.24
C VAL A 17 12.70 30.21 -7.34
N ALA A 18 11.98 31.29 -7.65
CA ALA A 18 10.97 31.33 -8.70
C ALA A 18 11.58 31.14 -10.11
N GLU A 19 12.81 31.60 -10.32
CA GLU A 19 13.55 31.42 -11.57
C GLU A 19 14.12 30.00 -11.77
N LYS A 20 14.09 29.15 -10.73
CA LYS A 20 14.63 27.79 -10.84
C LYS A 20 13.83 26.96 -11.86
N PRO A 21 14.51 26.19 -12.72
CA PRO A 21 13.83 25.28 -13.63
C PRO A 21 13.06 24.22 -12.83
N ALA A 22 12.00 23.69 -13.44
CA ALA A 22 11.25 22.59 -12.85
C ALA A 22 12.16 21.38 -12.56
N SER A 23 12.11 20.88 -11.32
CA SER A 23 12.83 19.68 -10.93
C SER A 23 12.01 18.44 -11.29
N ASN A 24 12.64 17.48 -11.97
CA ASN A 24 12.02 16.22 -12.31
C ASN A 24 12.21 15.21 -11.18
N LEU A 25 11.15 14.45 -10.88
CA LEU A 25 11.27 13.36 -9.93
C LEU A 25 12.18 12.26 -10.50
N PRO A 26 13.04 11.66 -9.67
CA PRO A 26 13.89 10.58 -10.14
C PRO A 26 13.05 9.36 -10.53
N ALA A 27 13.59 8.58 -11.47
CA ALA A 27 13.04 7.27 -11.79
C ALA A 27 13.35 6.27 -10.65
N PHE A 28 12.44 5.32 -10.42
CA PHE A 28 12.73 4.19 -9.53
C PHE A 28 13.87 3.35 -10.10
N ARG A 29 14.96 3.16 -9.36
CA ARG A 29 16.12 2.38 -9.79
C ARG A 29 16.64 1.49 -8.66
N TYR A 30 17.10 0.30 -9.03
CA TYR A 30 17.76 -0.64 -8.14
C TYR A 30 19.01 -1.19 -8.84
N ALA A 31 20.16 -1.17 -8.17
CA ALA A 31 21.46 -1.51 -8.75
C ALA A 31 22.04 -2.89 -8.33
N GLY A 32 21.25 -3.77 -7.72
CA GLY A 32 21.71 -5.11 -7.31
C GLY A 32 21.53 -6.21 -8.37
N PRO A 33 21.67 -7.51 -8.00
CA PRO A 33 21.64 -8.06 -6.64
C PRO A 33 22.95 -7.93 -5.85
N ARG A 34 24.07 -7.61 -6.51
CA ARG A 34 25.36 -7.38 -5.85
C ARG A 34 25.65 -5.89 -5.90
N ILE A 35 25.85 -5.26 -4.74
CA ILE A 35 26.09 -3.81 -4.61
C ILE A 35 27.53 -3.48 -4.21
N ASN A 36 28.42 -4.46 -4.30
CA ASN A 36 29.85 -4.31 -4.07
C ASN A 36 30.66 -4.75 -5.29
N GLU A 37 31.86 -4.21 -5.42
CA GLU A 37 32.85 -4.67 -6.38
C GLU A 37 34.19 -4.96 -5.68
N GLY A 38 34.78 -6.11 -6.01
CA GLY A 38 35.92 -6.65 -5.26
C GLY A 38 35.67 -6.70 -3.75
N GLY A 39 36.73 -6.40 -2.98
CA GLY A 39 36.73 -6.39 -1.52
C GLY A 39 36.93 -5.02 -0.88
N ALA A 40 36.77 -3.93 -1.64
CA ALA A 40 37.07 -2.58 -1.17
C ALA A 40 36.12 -1.50 -1.72
N THR A 41 35.09 -1.89 -2.49
CA THR A 41 34.17 -0.94 -3.11
C THR A 41 32.72 -1.38 -2.87
N VAL A 42 31.88 -0.46 -2.41
CA VAL A 42 30.45 -0.63 -2.18
C VAL A 42 29.68 0.57 -2.72
N LEU A 43 28.43 0.34 -3.12
CA LEU A 43 27.44 1.37 -3.43
C LEU A 43 26.39 1.39 -2.32
N LEU A 44 25.89 2.58 -1.96
CA LEU A 44 24.85 2.78 -0.96
C LEU A 44 23.99 4.02 -1.28
N GLY A 45 22.86 4.17 -0.60
CA GLY A 45 21.92 5.28 -0.80
C GLY A 45 21.31 5.29 -2.20
N ASP A 46 21.11 6.49 -2.75
CA ASP A 46 20.50 6.70 -4.07
C ASP A 46 21.24 6.00 -5.22
N ALA A 47 22.53 5.65 -5.03
CA ALA A 47 23.30 4.87 -6.00
C ALA A 47 22.79 3.43 -6.15
N ILE A 48 22.13 2.88 -5.12
CA ILE A 48 21.57 1.52 -5.13
C ILE A 48 20.05 1.46 -5.10
N HIS A 49 19.37 2.45 -4.52
CA HIS A 49 17.90 2.49 -4.39
C HIS A 49 17.32 3.89 -4.59
N THR A 50 17.16 4.31 -5.85
CA THR A 50 16.47 5.58 -6.11
C THR A 50 14.96 5.41 -5.97
N VAL A 51 14.33 6.24 -5.12
CA VAL A 51 12.87 6.27 -4.92
C VAL A 51 12.33 7.69 -4.98
N LYS A 52 11.02 7.83 -5.24
CA LYS A 52 10.35 9.14 -5.20
C LYS A 52 10.16 9.63 -3.75
N PRO A 53 10.18 10.94 -3.49
CA PRO A 53 10.19 11.51 -2.15
C PRO A 53 8.81 11.50 -1.45
N TYR A 54 7.89 10.62 -1.83
CA TYR A 54 6.51 10.62 -1.32
C TYR A 54 6.42 10.36 0.19
N TYR A 55 7.37 9.59 0.75
CA TYR A 55 7.31 9.12 2.13
C TYR A 55 8.58 9.39 2.93
N GLY A 56 9.48 10.22 2.38
CA GLY A 56 10.75 10.54 3.04
C GLY A 56 11.69 9.34 3.25
N LEU A 57 11.48 8.21 2.57
CA LEU A 57 12.26 6.99 2.81
C LEU A 57 13.68 7.06 2.24
N GLY A 58 13.92 7.79 1.15
CA GLY A 58 15.24 7.81 0.49
C GLY A 58 16.38 8.21 1.43
N ALA A 59 16.28 9.39 2.06
CA ALA A 59 17.30 9.88 2.98
C ALA A 59 17.44 9.01 4.23
N ASN A 60 16.32 8.60 4.85
CA ASN A 60 16.33 7.73 6.03
C ASN A 60 17.02 6.39 5.72
N THR A 61 16.70 5.79 4.58
CA THR A 61 17.29 4.52 4.19
C THR A 61 18.75 4.65 3.75
N ALA A 62 19.15 5.77 3.13
CA ALA A 62 20.56 6.02 2.85
C ALA A 62 21.40 6.12 4.14
N LEU A 63 20.86 6.72 5.21
CA LEU A 63 21.51 6.75 6.52
C LEU A 63 21.53 5.35 7.17
N GLU A 64 20.46 4.58 7.04
CA GLU A 64 20.42 3.18 7.48
C GLU A 64 21.51 2.35 6.79
N ASP A 65 21.75 2.54 5.48
CA ASP A 65 22.82 1.83 4.77
C ASP A 65 24.21 2.12 5.36
N VAL A 66 24.47 3.38 5.76
CA VAL A 66 25.76 3.75 6.37
C VAL A 66 25.95 3.03 7.70
N SER A 67 24.91 2.95 8.53
CA SER A 67 24.95 2.19 9.79
C SER A 67 25.21 0.70 9.54
N VAL A 68 24.50 0.09 8.59
CA VAL A 68 24.66 -1.33 8.26
C VAL A 68 26.04 -1.63 7.67
N LEU A 69 26.62 -0.69 6.90
CA LEU A 69 27.99 -0.81 6.41
C LEU A 69 28.98 -0.79 7.57
N ALA A 70 28.87 0.18 8.48
CA ALA A 70 29.72 0.27 9.66
C ALA A 70 29.66 -1.02 10.49
N ASP A 71 28.45 -1.49 10.84
CA ASP A 71 28.25 -2.74 11.59
C ASP A 71 28.85 -3.96 10.88
N SER A 72 28.78 -4.00 9.55
CA SER A 72 29.30 -5.13 8.76
C SER A 72 30.83 -5.12 8.68
N LEU A 73 31.44 -3.93 8.64
CA LEU A 73 32.89 -3.77 8.70
C LEU A 73 33.43 -4.11 10.10
N GLU A 74 32.74 -3.70 11.17
CA GLU A 74 33.13 -4.02 12.55
C GLU A 74 32.97 -5.50 12.90
N ALA A 75 31.92 -6.15 12.38
CA ALA A 75 31.63 -7.56 12.67
C ALA A 75 32.53 -8.55 11.92
N THR A 76 33.42 -8.09 11.04
CA THR A 76 34.24 -8.96 10.17
C THR A 76 35.73 -8.66 10.31
N SER A 77 36.57 -9.68 10.09
CA SER A 77 38.02 -9.55 10.30
C SER A 77 38.76 -8.91 9.11
N THR A 78 38.17 -8.92 7.91
CA THR A 78 38.77 -8.35 6.71
C THR A 78 37.81 -7.38 6.03
N LEU A 79 38.37 -6.33 5.41
CA LEU A 79 37.57 -5.36 4.65
C LEU A 79 36.72 -6.04 3.56
N LYS A 80 37.29 -7.06 2.91
CA LYS A 80 36.59 -7.84 1.88
C LYS A 80 35.35 -8.50 2.47
N ASP A 81 35.48 -9.20 3.59
CA ASP A 81 34.36 -9.90 4.20
C ASP A 81 33.28 -8.92 4.67
N GLY A 82 33.66 -7.77 5.22
CA GLY A 82 32.71 -6.74 5.64
C GLY A 82 31.94 -6.11 4.49
N VAL A 83 32.63 -5.82 3.38
CA VAL A 83 32.02 -5.33 2.13
C VAL A 83 31.04 -6.35 1.54
N HIS A 84 31.39 -7.65 1.55
CA HIS A 84 30.50 -8.71 1.11
C HIS A 84 29.30 -8.88 2.05
N ALA A 85 29.51 -8.85 3.38
CA ALA A 85 28.46 -8.95 4.37
C ALA A 85 27.46 -7.78 4.28
N PHE A 86 27.94 -6.56 4.03
CA PHE A 86 27.09 -5.40 3.74
C PHE A 86 26.21 -5.63 2.50
N SER A 87 26.83 -6.08 1.40
CA SER A 87 26.14 -6.37 0.13
C SER A 87 25.00 -7.36 0.33
N ASP A 88 25.27 -8.47 1.03
CA ASP A 88 24.31 -9.54 1.28
C ASP A 88 23.14 -9.10 2.16
N LYS A 89 23.41 -8.28 3.19
CA LYS A 89 22.37 -7.72 4.07
C LYS A 89 21.50 -6.70 3.33
N ARG A 90 22.11 -5.80 2.55
CA ARG A 90 21.44 -4.57 2.10
C ARG A 90 20.83 -4.64 0.71
N ALA A 91 21.38 -5.44 -0.21
CA ALA A 91 20.84 -5.51 -1.57
C ALA A 91 19.35 -5.93 -1.61
N GLY A 92 18.98 -6.94 -0.80
CA GLY A 92 17.59 -7.38 -0.72
C GLY A 92 16.64 -6.34 -0.12
N GLU A 93 17.11 -5.58 0.88
CA GLU A 93 16.35 -4.49 1.50
C GLU A 93 16.13 -3.32 0.52
N ALA A 94 17.18 -2.92 -0.19
CA ALA A 94 17.14 -1.92 -1.26
C ALA A 94 16.11 -2.29 -2.36
N ASN A 95 16.13 -3.54 -2.82
CA ASN A 95 15.15 -4.02 -3.79
C ASN A 95 13.72 -3.96 -3.25
N ALA A 96 13.52 -4.37 -1.99
CA ALA A 96 12.22 -4.35 -1.36
C ALA A 96 11.69 -2.92 -1.23
N LEU A 97 12.51 -1.97 -0.80
CA LEU A 97 12.17 -0.54 -0.73
C LEU A 97 11.74 0.00 -2.10
N VAL A 98 12.52 -0.22 -3.16
CA VAL A 98 12.22 0.26 -4.52
C VAL A 98 10.92 -0.38 -5.03
N THR A 99 10.75 -1.69 -4.81
CA THR A 99 9.55 -2.42 -5.22
C THR A 99 8.30 -1.90 -4.50
N ILE A 100 8.38 -1.70 -3.18
CA ILE A 100 7.31 -1.14 -2.37
C ILE A 100 6.95 0.26 -2.88
N SER A 101 7.94 1.14 -3.04
CA SER A 101 7.76 2.51 -3.48
C SER A 101 7.13 2.60 -4.87
N ARG A 102 7.62 1.80 -5.82
CA ARG A 102 7.06 1.72 -7.18
C ARG A 102 5.63 1.20 -7.21
N ASN A 103 5.29 0.24 -6.34
CA ASN A 103 3.94 -0.30 -6.26
C ASN A 103 2.92 0.73 -5.73
N MET A 104 3.35 1.70 -4.93
CA MET A 104 2.50 2.79 -4.46
C MET A 104 2.32 3.88 -5.53
N ASP A 105 3.29 4.06 -6.43
CA ASP A 105 3.25 5.03 -7.52
C ASP A 105 2.59 4.50 -8.79
N ARG A 106 1.29 4.21 -8.71
CA ARG A 106 0.50 3.80 -9.88
C ARG A 106 -0.44 4.91 -10.34
N PRO A 107 -0.15 5.58 -11.48
CA PRO A 107 -1.02 6.65 -11.98
C PRO A 107 -2.37 6.12 -12.46
N GLY A 108 -3.38 6.99 -12.42
CA GLY A 108 -4.74 6.70 -12.90
C GLY A 108 -5.65 6.06 -11.85
N LYS A 109 -6.97 6.11 -12.09
CA LYS A 109 -8.00 5.69 -11.10
C LYS A 109 -7.84 4.26 -10.61
N LEU A 110 -7.52 3.32 -11.52
CA LEU A 110 -7.28 1.92 -11.17
C LEU A 110 -6.01 1.75 -10.33
N GLY A 111 -4.95 2.49 -10.65
CA GLY A 111 -3.71 2.52 -9.88
C GLY A 111 -3.92 3.04 -8.46
N THR A 112 -4.62 4.18 -8.35
CA THR A 112 -5.02 4.75 -7.06
C THR A 112 -5.87 3.78 -6.25
N ALA A 113 -6.86 3.12 -6.86
CA ALA A 113 -7.67 2.11 -6.18
C ALA A 113 -6.85 0.91 -5.71
N ALA A 114 -5.92 0.41 -6.54
CA ALA A 114 -5.03 -0.71 -6.20
C ALA A 114 -4.07 -0.38 -5.05
N PHE A 115 -3.79 0.90 -4.80
CA PHE A 115 -3.00 1.36 -3.65
C PHE A 115 -3.86 1.64 -2.41
N ILE A 116 -4.97 2.36 -2.56
CA ILE A 116 -5.82 2.77 -1.44
C ILE A 116 -6.60 1.59 -0.84
N LEU A 117 -7.16 0.71 -1.68
CA LEU A 117 -8.01 -0.38 -1.20
C LEU A 117 -7.25 -1.32 -0.24
N PRO A 118 -6.02 -1.79 -0.55
CA PRO A 118 -5.24 -2.58 0.40
C PRO A 118 -4.97 -1.88 1.72
N LEU A 119 -4.73 -0.56 1.71
CA LEU A 119 -4.48 0.22 2.93
C LEU A 119 -5.71 0.31 3.83
N ILE A 120 -6.88 0.51 3.24
CA ILE A 120 -8.15 0.52 3.97
C ILE A 120 -8.41 -0.87 4.57
N LEU A 121 -8.23 -1.94 3.77
CA LEU A 121 -8.39 -3.30 4.24
C LEU A 121 -7.41 -3.63 5.36
N ASP A 122 -6.14 -3.24 5.25
CA ASP A 122 -5.15 -3.38 6.33
C ASP A 122 -5.63 -2.71 7.62
N GLY A 123 -6.11 -1.46 7.53
CA GLY A 123 -6.64 -0.74 8.69
C GLY A 123 -7.83 -1.46 9.36
N MET A 124 -8.78 -1.95 8.55
CA MET A 124 -9.95 -2.66 9.05
C MET A 124 -9.59 -4.00 9.71
N PHE A 125 -8.81 -4.83 9.02
CA PHE A 125 -8.43 -6.15 9.50
C PHE A 125 -7.49 -6.06 10.72
N HIS A 126 -6.57 -5.10 10.74
CA HIS A 126 -5.74 -4.85 11.91
C HIS A 126 -6.56 -4.40 13.12
N LYS A 127 -7.58 -3.55 12.93
CA LYS A 127 -8.47 -3.15 14.02
C LYS A 127 -9.30 -4.31 14.58
N LEU A 128 -9.71 -5.25 13.72
CA LEU A 128 -10.52 -6.41 14.11
C LEU A 128 -9.69 -7.54 14.74
N ALA A 129 -8.50 -7.83 14.19
CA ALA A 129 -7.65 -8.91 14.64
C ALA A 129 -6.17 -8.48 14.61
N PRO A 130 -5.74 -7.60 15.53
CA PRO A 130 -4.37 -7.05 15.56
C PRO A 130 -3.30 -8.11 15.83
N PHE A 131 -3.67 -9.24 16.44
CA PHE A 131 -2.78 -10.39 16.64
C PHE A 131 -2.46 -11.14 15.34
N LEU A 132 -3.36 -11.06 14.35
CA LEU A 132 -3.23 -11.81 13.09
C LEU A 132 -2.75 -10.94 11.93
N PHE A 133 -3.15 -9.67 11.88
CA PHE A 133 -2.84 -8.75 10.76
C PHE A 133 -1.89 -7.64 11.19
N ALA A 134 -0.86 -7.40 10.37
CA ALA A 134 0.03 -6.26 10.60
C ALA A 134 -0.69 -4.93 10.31
N PRO A 135 -0.28 -3.82 10.96
CA PRO A 135 -0.82 -2.51 10.66
C PRO A 135 -0.54 -2.12 9.20
N ASN A 136 -1.17 -1.06 8.70
CA ASN A 136 -0.94 -0.59 7.34
C ASN A 136 0.54 -0.25 7.11
N MET A 137 0.95 -0.22 5.84
CA MET A 137 2.35 -0.04 5.45
C MET A 137 2.97 1.27 5.98
N PHE A 138 2.21 2.36 6.07
CA PHE A 138 2.70 3.64 6.61
C PHE A 138 3.04 3.56 8.09
N ALA A 139 2.20 2.89 8.88
CA ALA A 139 2.48 2.65 10.27
C ALA A 139 3.70 1.72 10.46
N MET A 140 4.01 0.86 9.49
CA MET A 140 5.23 0.05 9.52
C MET A 140 6.48 0.86 9.17
N PHE A 141 6.41 1.82 8.24
CA PHE A 141 7.54 2.70 7.90
C PHE A 141 8.01 3.59 9.05
N GLN A 142 7.11 3.94 9.96
CA GLN A 142 7.44 4.74 11.13
C GLN A 142 8.10 3.93 12.25
N LYS A 143 8.12 2.59 12.15
CA LYS A 143 8.75 1.74 13.15
C LYS A 143 10.21 1.52 12.80
N GLU A 144 11.07 1.92 13.74
CA GLU A 144 12.50 1.69 13.67
C GLU A 144 12.84 0.19 13.59
N GLY A 145 13.91 -0.15 12.87
CA GLY A 145 14.39 -1.53 12.73
C GLY A 145 13.51 -2.49 11.94
N THR A 146 12.44 -2.01 11.28
CA THR A 146 11.57 -2.88 10.48
C THR A 146 12.14 -3.10 9.08
N SER A 147 12.58 -4.32 8.78
CA SER A 147 13.04 -4.72 7.44
C SER A 147 11.95 -4.52 6.36
N PHE A 148 12.34 -3.94 5.22
CA PHE A 148 11.52 -3.82 4.02
C PHE A 148 11.16 -5.17 3.42
N ARG A 149 12.08 -6.14 3.45
CA ARG A 149 11.78 -7.52 3.02
C ARG A 149 10.72 -8.16 3.90
N TYR A 150 10.85 -7.99 5.21
CA TYR A 150 9.84 -8.46 6.16
C TYR A 150 8.48 -7.81 5.89
N MET A 151 8.43 -6.48 5.71
CA MET A 151 7.18 -5.78 5.36
C MET A 151 6.54 -6.36 4.10
N GLN A 152 7.33 -6.60 3.05
CA GLN A 152 6.82 -7.16 1.80
C GLN A 152 6.25 -8.57 1.99
N ALA A 153 6.98 -9.45 2.67
CA ALA A 153 6.54 -10.82 2.95
C ALA A 153 5.28 -10.83 3.83
N ARG A 154 5.27 -10.00 4.87
CA ARG A 154 4.15 -9.88 5.79
C ARG A 154 2.90 -9.36 5.08
N LYS A 155 3.03 -8.36 4.21
CA LYS A 155 1.90 -7.83 3.46
C LYS A 155 1.36 -8.83 2.45
N ARG A 156 2.20 -9.66 1.83
CA ARG A 156 1.73 -10.78 0.99
C ARG A 156 0.91 -11.78 1.79
N PHE A 157 1.37 -12.14 2.99
CA PHE A 157 0.60 -12.99 3.90
C PHE A 157 -0.74 -12.37 4.28
N ASP A 158 -0.75 -11.09 4.68
CA ASP A 158 -1.98 -10.36 5.01
C ASP A 158 -2.96 -10.39 3.83
N ARG A 159 -2.49 -10.17 2.59
CA ARG A 159 -3.34 -10.25 1.39
C ARG A 159 -3.95 -11.63 1.21
N VAL A 160 -3.17 -12.70 1.32
CA VAL A 160 -3.66 -14.08 1.17
C VAL A 160 -4.68 -14.42 2.25
N ALA A 161 -4.41 -14.06 3.51
CA ALA A 161 -5.32 -14.30 4.62
C ALA A 161 -6.62 -13.48 4.47
N GLN A 162 -6.53 -12.20 4.12
CA GLN A 162 -7.71 -11.36 3.86
C GLN A 162 -8.56 -11.92 2.73
N LEU A 163 -7.95 -12.30 1.60
CA LEU A 163 -8.67 -12.91 0.49
C LEU A 163 -9.33 -14.22 0.91
N SER A 164 -8.63 -15.06 1.67
CA SER A 164 -9.18 -16.34 2.16
C SER A 164 -10.40 -16.13 3.06
N ILE A 165 -10.34 -15.16 3.97
CA ILE A 165 -11.45 -14.82 4.86
C ILE A 165 -12.62 -14.24 4.06
N LEU A 166 -12.37 -13.28 3.17
CA LEU A 166 -13.41 -12.67 2.34
C LEU A 166 -14.07 -13.70 1.43
N SER A 167 -13.29 -14.59 0.81
CA SER A 167 -13.80 -15.69 -0.01
C SER A 167 -14.63 -16.68 0.80
N SER A 168 -14.21 -16.99 2.03
CA SER A 168 -14.95 -17.89 2.92
C SER A 168 -16.30 -17.29 3.35
N ILE A 169 -16.30 -16.01 3.73
CA ILE A 169 -17.53 -15.27 4.06
C ILE A 169 -18.45 -15.19 2.84
N PHE A 170 -17.91 -14.86 1.67
CA PHE A 170 -18.67 -14.79 0.42
C PHE A 170 -19.28 -16.14 0.05
N TYR A 171 -18.50 -17.22 0.13
CA TYR A 171 -18.99 -18.58 -0.09
C TYR A 171 -20.11 -18.95 0.87
N GLY A 172 -19.94 -18.65 2.17
CA GLY A 172 -20.97 -18.87 3.19
C GLY A 172 -22.27 -18.13 2.89
N MET A 173 -22.19 -16.85 2.46
CA MET A 173 -23.36 -16.08 2.05
C MET A 173 -24.08 -16.68 0.84
N VAL A 174 -23.33 -17.11 -0.19
CA VAL A 174 -23.89 -17.75 -1.38
C VAL A 174 -24.54 -19.09 -1.04
N ALA A 175 -23.89 -19.90 -0.20
CA ALA A 175 -24.44 -21.18 0.27
C ALA A 175 -25.73 -20.98 1.08
N ALA A 176 -25.75 -20.01 2.00
CA ALA A 176 -26.94 -19.66 2.78
C ALA A 176 -28.09 -19.18 1.88
N ALA A 177 -27.80 -18.33 0.89
CA ALA A 177 -28.79 -17.87 -0.08
C ALA A 177 -29.37 -19.03 -0.91
N LYS A 178 -28.53 -19.95 -1.39
CA LYS A 178 -28.97 -21.16 -2.11
C LYS A 178 -29.84 -22.05 -1.23
N SER A 179 -29.43 -22.30 0.01
CA SER A 179 -30.21 -23.09 0.98
C SER A 179 -31.57 -22.44 1.25
N LEU A 180 -31.64 -21.12 1.39
CA LEU A 180 -32.89 -20.39 1.56
C LEU A 180 -33.80 -20.53 0.34
N VAL A 181 -33.26 -20.37 -0.87
CA VAL A 181 -34.01 -20.58 -2.12
C VAL A 181 -34.56 -22.00 -2.19
N SER A 182 -33.74 -23.02 -1.86
CA SER A 182 -34.16 -24.42 -1.87
C SER A 182 -35.28 -24.71 -0.86
N VAL A 183 -35.18 -24.17 0.36
CA VAL A 183 -36.23 -24.34 1.39
C VAL A 183 -37.55 -23.68 0.96
N ILE A 184 -37.49 -22.47 0.40
CA ILE A 184 -38.68 -21.76 -0.09
C ILE A 184 -39.30 -22.50 -1.28
N ALA A 185 -38.49 -22.92 -2.24
CA ALA A 185 -38.92 -23.69 -3.41
C ALA A 185 -39.66 -24.97 -3.00
N LYS A 186 -39.10 -25.73 -2.05
CA LYS A 186 -39.74 -26.93 -1.49
C LYS A 186 -41.07 -26.63 -0.79
N LYS A 187 -41.16 -25.53 -0.03
CA LYS A 187 -42.42 -25.14 0.65
C LYS A 187 -43.51 -24.70 -0.31
N ILE A 188 -43.16 -24.06 -1.43
CA ILE A 188 -44.12 -23.51 -2.41
C ILE A 188 -44.39 -24.53 -3.55
N GLY A 189 -43.66 -25.65 -3.59
CA GLY A 189 -43.81 -26.66 -4.65
C GLY A 189 -43.33 -26.17 -6.02
N GLN A 190 -42.39 -25.23 -6.04
CA GLN A 190 -41.88 -24.59 -7.26
C GLN A 190 -40.43 -24.99 -7.52
N HIS A 191 -39.98 -24.86 -8.77
CA HIS A 191 -38.60 -25.14 -9.13
C HIS A 191 -37.65 -24.07 -8.57
N GLU A 192 -36.47 -24.47 -8.08
CA GLU A 192 -35.50 -23.57 -7.43
C GLU A 192 -35.12 -22.37 -8.31
N GLY A 193 -35.03 -22.60 -9.63
CA GLY A 193 -34.74 -21.55 -10.61
C GLY A 193 -35.80 -20.44 -10.67
N VAL A 194 -37.08 -20.77 -10.48
CA VAL A 194 -38.19 -19.80 -10.51
C VAL A 194 -38.16 -18.92 -9.26
N VAL A 195 -37.95 -19.54 -8.09
CA VAL A 195 -37.83 -18.81 -6.81
C VAL A 195 -36.59 -17.93 -6.78
N GLY A 196 -35.45 -18.45 -7.26
CA GLY A 196 -34.22 -17.66 -7.39
C GLY A 196 -34.40 -16.43 -8.29
N ALA A 197 -34.99 -16.60 -9.47
CA ALA A 197 -35.26 -15.50 -10.38
C ALA A 197 -36.21 -14.45 -9.77
N ALA A 198 -37.27 -14.88 -9.09
CA ALA A 198 -38.21 -13.98 -8.42
C ALA A 198 -37.56 -13.18 -7.29
N MET A 199 -36.70 -13.81 -6.48
CA MET A 199 -35.97 -13.12 -5.40
C MET A 199 -34.98 -12.08 -5.94
N VAL A 200 -34.25 -12.40 -7.02
CA VAL A 200 -33.34 -11.44 -7.66
C VAL A 200 -34.11 -10.27 -8.26
N ALA A 201 -35.20 -10.53 -8.98
CA ALA A 201 -36.05 -9.48 -9.54
C ALA A 201 -36.62 -8.56 -8.45
N GLY A 202 -37.11 -9.14 -7.34
CA GLY A 202 -37.60 -8.38 -6.19
C GLY A 202 -36.51 -7.50 -5.56
N ALA A 203 -35.30 -8.03 -5.39
CA ALA A 203 -34.17 -7.28 -4.85
C ALA A 203 -33.76 -6.10 -5.76
N VAL A 204 -33.74 -6.31 -7.08
CA VAL A 204 -33.44 -5.25 -8.07
C VAL A 204 -34.50 -4.15 -8.00
N ILE A 205 -35.79 -4.50 -7.96
CA ILE A 205 -36.89 -3.53 -7.87
C ILE A 205 -36.77 -2.71 -6.57
N LEU A 206 -36.56 -3.37 -5.43
CA LEU A 206 -36.36 -2.67 -4.15
C LEU A 206 -35.15 -1.74 -4.18
N SER A 207 -34.03 -2.18 -4.79
CA SER A 207 -32.81 -1.36 -4.87
C SER A 207 -33.02 -0.10 -5.72
N SER A 208 -33.76 -0.23 -6.83
CA SER A 208 -34.09 0.86 -7.74
C SER A 208 -35.06 1.84 -7.09
N ALA A 209 -36.09 1.33 -6.40
CA ALA A 209 -37.02 2.17 -5.63
C ALA A 209 -36.29 2.94 -4.52
N LYS A 210 -35.38 2.29 -3.79
CA LYS A 210 -34.57 2.95 -2.74
C LYS A 210 -33.67 4.04 -3.31
N LYS A 211 -33.01 3.80 -4.45
CA LYS A 211 -32.20 4.83 -5.14
C LYS A 211 -33.06 6.02 -5.61
N ALA A 212 -34.25 5.77 -6.16
CA ALA A 212 -35.16 6.83 -6.59
C ALA A 212 -35.63 7.70 -5.41
N LEU A 213 -35.98 7.08 -4.27
CA LEU A 213 -36.34 7.79 -3.04
C LEU A 213 -35.19 8.63 -2.48
N GLN A 214 -33.96 8.10 -2.50
CA GLN A 214 -32.77 8.84 -2.05
C GLN A 214 -32.43 10.02 -2.98
N ALA A 215 -32.60 9.86 -4.29
CA ALA A 215 -32.41 10.94 -5.25
C ALA A 215 -33.46 12.05 -5.08
N GLY A 216 -34.72 11.69 -4.86
CA GLY A 216 -35.80 12.65 -4.55
C GLY A 216 -35.55 13.42 -3.24
N ALA A 217 -35.11 12.72 -2.19
CA ALA A 217 -34.78 13.33 -0.91
C ALA A 217 -33.57 14.30 -0.99
N LYS A 218 -32.57 13.98 -1.82
CA LYS A 218 -31.42 14.86 -2.06
C LYS A 218 -31.82 16.12 -2.85
N LYS A 219 -32.66 15.96 -3.87
CA LYS A 219 -33.17 17.07 -4.69
C LYS A 219 -34.05 18.05 -3.89
N ASN A 220 -34.87 17.54 -2.96
CA ASN A 220 -35.65 18.37 -2.04
C ASN A 220 -34.77 19.14 -1.05
N LYS A 221 -33.66 18.56 -0.58
CA LYS A 221 -32.70 19.27 0.30
C LYS A 221 -31.92 20.37 -0.41
N GLU A 222 -31.59 20.17 -1.69
CA GLU A 222 -30.91 21.18 -2.52
C GLU A 222 -31.85 22.33 -2.95
N GLN A 223 -33.17 22.14 -2.92
CA GLN A 223 -34.16 23.20 -3.17
C GLN A 223 -34.58 24.00 -1.92
N GLN A 224 -34.19 23.53 -0.71
CA GLN A 224 -34.50 24.17 0.57
C GLN A 224 -33.29 24.88 1.21
N ALA A 225 -32.12 24.81 0.58
CA ALA A 225 -30.89 25.52 0.97
C ALA A 225 -30.60 26.64 -0.04
#